data_AF-A0A2M7FIZ8-F1
#
_entry.id   AF-A0A2M7FIZ8-F1
#
_cell.length_a   1.000
_cell.length_b   1.000
_cell.length_c   1.000
_cell.angle_alpha   90.00
_cell.angle_beta   90.00
_cell.angle_gamma   90.00
#
_symmetry.space_group_name_H-M   'P 1'
#
loop_
_entity.id
_entity.type
_entity.pdbx_description
1 polymer ?
#
loop_
_entity_poly.entity_id
_entity_poly.type
_entity_poly.pdbx_seq_one_letter_code
_entity_poly.pdbx_strand_id
1 'polypeptide(L)'
;MTKETAVIQWLSDVEEHNYPAAVSYLSIIYTEDKVAEMIVKLRSTPVVQFKAKDIFRASRLPLMGVSNLHVEKDRDKISKGRGLSPLLLLRDTQNGKVVIADGYHRLCAIYEFNEDALIHCKII
;
A
#
# COMPACT_ATOMS: atom_id res chain seq x y z
N MET A 1 -22.50 -17.02 -10.47
CA MET A 1 -21.25 -17.64 -9.96
C MET A 1 -20.79 -16.81 -8.78
N THR A 2 -20.93 -17.32 -7.57
CA THR A 2 -20.44 -16.69 -6.34
C THR A 2 -18.91 -16.61 -6.44
N LYS A 3 -18.36 -15.40 -6.58
CA LYS A 3 -16.90 -15.18 -6.45
C LYS A 3 -16.53 -15.71 -5.05
N GLU A 4 -15.84 -16.83 -4.97
CA GLU A 4 -15.11 -17.17 -3.76
C GLU A 4 -14.24 -15.96 -3.43
N THR A 5 -14.46 -15.36 -2.26
CA THR A 5 -13.63 -14.27 -1.76
C THR A 5 -12.25 -14.83 -1.49
N ALA A 6 -11.33 -14.66 -2.45
CA ALA A 6 -9.95 -15.06 -2.30
C ALA A 6 -9.39 -14.48 -0.99
N VAL A 7 -8.88 -15.35 -0.13
CA VAL A 7 -8.28 -14.94 1.14
C VAL A 7 -6.95 -14.26 0.83
N ILE A 8 -6.86 -12.96 1.09
CA ILE A 8 -5.66 -12.18 0.87
C ILE A 8 -4.59 -12.63 1.86
N GLN A 9 -3.51 -13.19 1.34
CA GLN A 9 -2.34 -13.55 2.12
C GLN A 9 -1.41 -12.34 2.26
N TRP A 10 -0.87 -12.14 3.45
CA TRP A 10 0.05 -11.06 3.76
C TRP A 10 1.40 -11.61 4.21
N LEU A 11 2.47 -10.96 3.78
CA LEU A 11 3.78 -11.16 4.38
C LEU A 11 3.80 -10.56 5.79
N SER A 12 4.65 -11.10 6.66
CA SER A 12 4.77 -10.62 8.05
C SER A 12 5.32 -9.20 8.14
N ASP A 13 6.11 -8.78 7.14
CA ASP A 13 6.66 -7.43 7.04
C ASP A 13 6.82 -7.00 5.56
N VAL A 14 7.06 -5.70 5.35
CA VAL A 14 7.34 -5.05 4.07
C VAL A 14 8.62 -5.63 3.47
N GLU A 15 8.56 -6.02 2.19
CA GLU A 15 9.72 -6.49 1.45
C GLU A 15 10.77 -5.39 1.28
N GLU A 16 12.06 -5.75 1.35
CA GLU A 16 13.16 -4.78 1.35
C GLU A 16 13.17 -3.85 0.12
N HIS A 17 12.79 -4.38 -1.05
CA HIS A 17 12.74 -3.63 -2.30
C HIS A 17 11.65 -2.55 -2.33
N ASN A 18 10.67 -2.58 -1.42
CA ASN A 18 9.63 -1.57 -1.33
C ASN A 18 10.12 -0.26 -0.69
N TYR A 19 11.13 -0.31 0.18
CA TYR A 19 11.68 0.91 0.79
C TYR A 19 12.40 1.81 -0.23
N PRO A 20 13.26 1.31 -1.13
CA PRO A 20 13.81 2.13 -2.23
C PRO A 20 12.74 2.71 -3.16
N ALA A 21 11.65 1.99 -3.43
CA ALA A 21 10.53 2.53 -4.22
C ALA A 21 9.85 3.70 -3.49
N ALA A 22 9.62 3.57 -2.18
CA ALA A 22 9.12 4.64 -1.33
C ALA A 22 10.06 5.85 -1.29
N VAL A 23 11.39 5.64 -1.18
CA VAL A 23 12.40 6.71 -1.27
C VAL A 23 12.22 7.48 -2.57
N SER A 24 12.21 6.78 -3.71
CA SER A 24 12.13 7.42 -5.02
C SER A 24 10.91 8.32 -5.17
N TYR A 25 9.75 7.92 -4.63
CA TYR A 25 8.55 8.73 -4.66
C TYR A 25 8.57 9.87 -3.63
N LEU A 26 8.99 9.60 -2.40
CA LEU A 26 8.99 10.62 -1.33
C LEU A 26 9.99 11.75 -1.60
N SER A 27 11.10 11.48 -2.28
CA SER A 27 12.06 12.50 -2.69
C SER A 27 11.52 13.50 -3.72
N ILE A 28 10.36 13.23 -4.32
CA ILE A 28 9.64 14.22 -5.15
C ILE A 28 8.99 15.30 -4.27
N ILE A 29 8.61 14.95 -3.03
CA ILE A 29 7.78 15.77 -2.13
C ILE A 29 8.62 16.40 -1.03
N TYR A 30 9.59 15.67 -0.51
CA TYR A 30 10.39 16.03 0.65
C TYR A 30 11.87 16.06 0.32
N THR A 31 12.63 16.79 1.13
CA THR A 31 14.09 16.83 1.06
C THR A 31 14.72 15.49 1.44
N GLU A 32 15.90 15.19 0.92
CA GLU A 32 16.56 13.88 1.08
C GLU A 32 16.79 13.50 2.55
N ASP A 33 17.17 14.46 3.39
CA ASP A 33 17.35 14.31 4.84
C ASP A 33 16.05 13.85 5.51
N LYS A 34 14.94 14.51 5.19
CA LYS A 34 13.62 14.17 5.71
C LYS A 34 13.13 12.81 5.21
N VAL A 35 13.41 12.46 3.96
CA VAL A 35 13.10 11.12 3.42
C VAL A 35 13.90 10.05 4.15
N ALA A 36 15.18 10.27 4.42
CA ALA A 36 16.00 9.33 5.17
C ALA A 36 15.43 9.06 6.57
N GLU A 37 15.05 10.11 7.30
CA GLU A 37 14.36 9.99 8.60
C GLU A 37 13.04 9.22 8.50
N MET A 38 12.22 9.53 7.50
CA MET A 38 10.95 8.83 7.25
C MET A 38 11.15 7.34 7.01
N ILE A 39 12.16 6.94 6.24
CA ILE A 39 12.43 5.53 5.95
C ILE A 39 12.92 4.78 7.18
N VAL A 40 13.79 5.39 7.99
CA VAL A 40 14.22 4.81 9.28
C VAL A 40 13.01 4.56 10.17
N LYS A 41 12.11 5.54 10.28
CA LYS A 41 10.88 5.43 11.08
C LYS A 41 9.92 4.38 10.51
N LEU A 42 9.74 4.34 9.19
CA LEU A 42 8.91 3.33 8.54
C LEU A 42 9.44 1.93 8.80
N ARG A 43 10.75 1.69 8.75
CA ARG A 43 11.33 0.36 9.01
C ARG A 43 11.03 -0.15 10.42
N SER A 44 11.10 0.72 11.43
CA SER A 44 10.87 0.35 12.84
C SER A 44 9.40 0.35 13.27
N THR A 45 8.50 0.87 12.44
CA THR A 45 7.07 0.93 12.74
C THR A 45 6.43 -0.46 12.64
N PRO A 46 5.57 -0.87 13.60
CA PRO A 46 4.86 -2.14 13.49
C PRO A 46 3.83 -2.11 12.35
N VAL A 47 3.55 -3.29 11.80
CA VAL A 47 2.45 -3.44 10.82
C VAL A 47 1.11 -3.29 11.54
N VAL A 48 0.24 -2.45 10.97
CA VAL A 48 -1.15 -2.21 11.41
C VAL A 48 -2.11 -2.44 10.25
N GLN A 49 -3.41 -2.38 10.53
CA GLN A 49 -4.46 -2.65 9.55
C GLN A 49 -5.48 -1.51 9.43
N PHE A 50 -5.85 -1.18 8.19
CA PHE A 50 -6.98 -0.29 7.87
C PHE A 50 -7.77 -0.84 6.69
N LYS A 51 -9.03 -0.44 6.52
CA LYS A 51 -9.82 -0.84 5.35
C LYS A 51 -9.31 -0.19 4.07
N ALA A 52 -9.37 -0.92 2.97
CA ALA A 52 -8.94 -0.43 1.66
C ALA A 52 -9.66 0.87 1.26
N LYS A 53 -10.99 0.93 1.41
CA LYS A 53 -11.79 2.13 1.13
C LYS A 53 -11.43 3.35 1.95
N ASP A 54 -11.02 3.16 3.19
CA ASP A 54 -10.61 4.26 4.06
C ASP A 54 -9.23 4.79 3.69
N ILE A 55 -8.30 3.93 3.25
CA ILE A 55 -7.00 4.36 2.71
C ILE A 55 -7.19 5.15 1.41
N PHE A 56 -8.08 4.72 0.50
CA PHE A 56 -8.40 5.49 -0.70
C PHE A 56 -9.00 6.86 -0.36
N ARG A 57 -10.00 6.88 0.52
CA ARG A 57 -10.65 8.12 0.96
C ARG A 57 -9.67 9.09 1.61
N ALA A 58 -8.74 8.59 2.43
CA ALA A 58 -7.71 9.41 3.08
C ALA A 58 -6.61 9.88 2.11
N SER A 59 -6.25 9.08 1.10
CA SER A 59 -5.22 9.43 0.11
C SER A 59 -5.72 10.34 -1.00
N ARG A 60 -7.03 10.35 -1.25
CA ARG A 60 -7.68 11.08 -2.35
C ARG A 60 -7.18 10.65 -3.73
N LEU A 61 -6.57 9.47 -3.83
CA LEU A 61 -6.16 8.88 -5.10
C LEU A 61 -7.35 8.14 -5.73
N PRO A 62 -7.47 8.14 -7.06
CA PRO A 62 -8.48 7.36 -7.76
C PRO A 62 -8.16 5.87 -7.68
N LEU A 63 -9.15 5.01 -7.95
CA LEU A 63 -8.88 3.60 -8.25
C LEU A 63 -8.27 3.49 -9.65
N MET A 64 -7.17 2.76 -9.82
CA MET A 64 -6.62 2.50 -11.16
C MET A 64 -7.51 1.52 -11.94
N GLY A 65 -7.63 1.75 -13.24
CA GLY A 65 -8.44 0.89 -14.11
C GLY A 65 -7.87 -0.52 -14.26
N VAL A 66 -8.77 -1.46 -14.55
CA VAL A 66 -8.58 -2.91 -14.69
C VAL A 66 -7.53 -3.37 -15.71
N SER A 67 -6.97 -2.49 -16.55
CA SER A 67 -5.98 -2.82 -17.58
C SER A 67 -4.53 -2.46 -17.20
N ASN A 68 -4.29 -2.12 -15.94
CA ASN A 68 -2.94 -1.84 -15.46
C ASN A 68 -2.19 -3.14 -15.17
N LEU A 69 -1.11 -3.41 -15.91
CA LEU A 69 -0.29 -4.63 -15.80
C LEU A 69 0.23 -4.91 -14.38
N HIS A 70 0.47 -3.87 -13.57
CA HIS A 70 0.92 -4.05 -12.19
C HIS A 70 -0.23 -4.45 -11.27
N VAL A 71 -1.43 -3.89 -11.48
CA VAL A 71 -2.64 -4.33 -10.78
C VAL A 71 -2.96 -5.77 -11.12
N GLU A 72 -2.88 -6.16 -12.40
CA GLU A 72 -3.07 -7.55 -12.83
C GLU A 72 -2.07 -8.51 -12.17
N LYS A 73 -0.79 -8.14 -12.09
CA LYS A 73 0.23 -8.95 -11.40
C LYS A 73 -0.09 -9.18 -9.92
N ASP A 74 -0.55 -8.16 -9.21
CA ASP A 74 -0.92 -8.30 -7.79
C ASP A 74 -2.23 -9.08 -7.63
N ARG A 75 -3.19 -8.94 -8.55
CA ARG A 75 -4.38 -9.81 -8.62
C ARG A 75 -4.01 -11.28 -8.81
N ASP A 76 -3.03 -11.53 -9.67
CA ASP A 76 -2.47 -12.86 -9.92
C ASP A 76 -1.79 -13.46 -8.70
N LYS A 77 -1.13 -12.64 -7.88
CA LYS A 77 -0.58 -13.10 -6.59
C LYS A 77 -1.69 -13.50 -5.64
N ILE A 78 -2.74 -12.67 -5.51
CA ILE A 78 -3.89 -12.94 -4.64
C ILE A 78 -4.58 -14.24 -5.05
N SER A 79 -4.85 -14.43 -6.35
CA SER A 79 -5.52 -15.65 -6.86
C SER A 79 -4.68 -16.92 -6.64
N LYS A 80 -3.35 -16.79 -6.66
CA LYS A 80 -2.39 -17.88 -6.38
C LYS A 80 -2.09 -18.05 -4.88
N GLY A 81 -2.75 -17.31 -3.99
CA GLY A 81 -2.51 -17.36 -2.55
C GLY A 81 -1.10 -16.93 -2.13
N ARG A 82 -0.43 -16.10 -2.93
CA ARG A 82 0.91 -15.57 -2.61
C ARG A 82 0.77 -14.33 -1.73
N GLY A 83 1.63 -14.27 -0.71
CA GLY A 83 1.67 -13.13 0.22
C GLY A 83 1.94 -11.82 -0.49
N LEU A 84 1.17 -10.79 -0.14
CA LEU A 84 1.46 -9.41 -0.51
C LEU A 84 2.27 -8.74 0.59
N SER A 85 3.25 -7.94 0.16
CA SER A 85 3.96 -7.04 1.06
C SER A 85 3.00 -5.98 1.63
N PRO A 86 3.07 -5.64 2.92
CA PRO A 86 2.38 -4.48 3.49
C PRO A 86 2.71 -3.16 2.77
N LEU A 87 1.80 -2.20 2.85
CA LEU A 87 1.96 -0.86 2.24
C LEU A 87 2.80 0.06 3.12
N LEU A 88 3.41 1.08 2.51
CA LEU A 88 4.12 2.15 3.21
C LEU A 88 3.30 3.45 3.10
N LEU A 89 2.86 3.98 4.23
CA LEU A 89 1.95 5.14 4.32
C LEU A 89 2.56 6.25 5.19
N LEU A 90 2.23 7.50 4.89
CA LEU A 90 2.59 8.65 5.72
C LEU A 90 1.37 9.50 6.02
N ARG A 91 1.24 9.95 7.26
CA ARG A 91 0.25 10.97 7.64
C ARG A 91 0.81 12.35 7.33
N ASP A 92 0.35 12.93 6.23
CA ASP A 92 0.59 14.33 5.92
C ASP A 92 -0.45 15.18 6.65
N THR A 93 -0.18 15.45 7.93
CA THR A 93 -1.08 16.21 8.82
C THR A 93 -1.28 17.64 8.37
N GLN A 94 -0.31 18.23 7.65
CA GLN A 94 -0.41 19.59 7.13
C GLN A 94 -1.52 19.71 6.08
N ASN A 95 -1.68 18.69 5.23
CA ASN A 95 -2.68 18.68 4.16
C ASN A 95 -3.92 17.82 4.48
N GLY A 96 -3.94 17.17 5.65
CA GLY A 96 -5.01 16.26 6.06
C GLY A 96 -5.21 15.11 5.09
N LYS A 97 -4.12 14.50 4.63
CA LYS A 97 -4.14 13.36 3.68
C LYS A 97 -3.16 12.26 4.09
N VAL A 98 -3.43 11.05 3.61
CA VAL A 98 -2.48 9.94 3.70
C VAL A 98 -1.71 9.82 2.39
N VAL A 99 -0.40 9.91 2.44
CA VAL A 99 0.47 9.67 1.28
C VAL A 99 0.77 8.18 1.21
N ILE A 100 0.51 7.55 0.06
CA ILE A 100 0.90 6.17 -0.21
C ILE A 100 2.29 6.20 -0.82
N ALA A 101 3.32 5.96 -0.02
CA ALA A 101 4.70 5.97 -0.50
C ALA A 101 5.03 4.75 -1.36
N ASP A 102 4.42 3.60 -1.04
CA ASP A 102 4.50 2.40 -1.86
C ASP A 102 3.28 1.49 -1.63
N GLY A 103 2.93 0.74 -2.67
CA GLY A 103 1.83 -0.24 -2.66
C GLY A 103 0.48 0.27 -3.16
N TYR A 104 0.44 1.38 -3.90
CA TYR A 104 -0.77 1.89 -4.56
C TYR A 104 -1.41 0.86 -5.52
N HIS A 105 -0.62 0.14 -6.32
CA HIS A 105 -1.11 -0.92 -7.21
C HIS A 105 -1.72 -2.10 -6.43
N ARG A 106 -1.06 -2.52 -5.34
CA ARG A 106 -1.59 -3.54 -4.41
C ARG A 106 -2.93 -3.13 -3.81
N LEU A 107 -3.04 -1.86 -3.37
CA LEU A 107 -4.29 -1.32 -2.85
C LEU A 107 -5.41 -1.40 -3.89
N CYS A 108 -5.14 -0.99 -5.13
CA CYS A 108 -6.11 -1.07 -6.23
C CYS A 108 -6.53 -2.52 -6.50
N ALA A 109 -5.56 -3.43 -6.61
CA ALA A 109 -5.82 -4.85 -6.83
C ALA A 109 -6.74 -5.43 -5.75
N ILE A 110 -6.46 -5.15 -4.48
CA ILE A 110 -7.26 -5.64 -3.34
C ILE A 110 -8.67 -5.04 -3.36
N TYR A 111 -8.80 -3.74 -3.60
CA TYR A 111 -10.09 -3.04 -3.59
C TYR A 111 -11.06 -3.61 -4.63
N GLU A 112 -10.56 -4.00 -5.81
CA GLU A 112 -11.37 -4.68 -6.84
C GLU A 112 -11.94 -6.04 -6.39
N PHE A 113 -11.28 -6.72 -5.45
CA PHE A 113 -11.79 -7.96 -4.85
C PHE A 113 -12.74 -7.68 -3.69
N ASN A 114 -12.35 -6.79 -2.77
CA ASN A 114 -13.10 -6.44 -1.58
C ASN A 114 -12.67 -5.07 -1.04
N GLU A 115 -13.53 -4.06 -1.20
CA GLU A 115 -13.27 -2.70 -0.70
C GLU A 115 -13.16 -2.59 0.83
N ASP A 116 -13.73 -3.56 1.56
CA ASP A 116 -13.71 -3.66 3.02
C ASP A 116 -12.51 -4.49 3.54
N ALA A 117 -11.65 -5.00 2.66
CA ALA A 117 -10.48 -5.77 3.05
C ALA A 117 -9.56 -4.98 3.99
N LEU A 118 -9.05 -5.66 5.02
CA LEU A 118 -8.03 -5.13 5.92
C LEU A 118 -6.66 -5.18 5.21
N ILE A 119 -6.10 -4.00 5.00
CA ILE A 119 -4.80 -3.79 4.37
C ILE A 119 -3.73 -3.74 5.44
N HIS A 120 -2.71 -4.59 5.32
CA HIS A 120 -1.52 -4.49 6.15
C HIS A 120 -0.67 -3.30 5.67
N CYS A 121 -0.26 -2.44 6.59
CA CYS A 121 0.60 -1.31 6.27
C CYS A 121 1.45 -0.86 7.46
N LYS A 122 2.55 -0.18 7.17
CA LYS A 122 3.25 0.68 8.14
C LYS A 122 2.88 2.13 7.86
N ILE A 123 2.60 2.89 8.92
CA ILE A 123 2.17 4.28 8.80
C ILE A 123 2.89 5.17 9.81
N ILE A 124 3.46 6.29 9.36
CA ILE A 124 4.21 7.23 10.21
C ILE A 124 3.62 8.63 10.28
#